data_AF-A0A4Q9RW65-F1
#
_entry.id   AF-A0A4Q9RW65-F1
#
_cell.length_a   1.000
_cell.length_b   1.000
_cell.length_c   1.000
_cell.angle_alpha   90.00
_cell.angle_beta   90.00
_cell.angle_gamma   90.00
#
_symmetry.space_group_name_H-M   'P 1'
#
loop_
_entity.id
_entity.type
_entity.pdbx_description
1 polymer ?
#
loop_
_entity_poly.entity_id
_entity_poly.type
_entity_poly.pdbx_seq_one_letter_code
_entity_poly.pdbx_strand_id
1 'polypeptide(L)'
;MLFSSPVFLFAFLPLVILLYLIIPKRVKNFFLLLVSVLFYTWGEKELVILILLSAIVDYCCGLIINSGKRKVGLFISVFFNLGILIYFKYSNFVFSNLCDLLSVFNVSIENSTRFADVVLPLGISFYTFQTMSYTIDVYRGTIKANKNFIDFATYVTLFPQLIAGPIVRYSEIQHELKNRKVTVDSFSKGVERFIIGLAKKMIIANNCAYLADAIFNLPDGEMSAITAWLGVIAYSFQIYYDFSGYSDMAIGIGKMLGFNFPENFNFPYISKTVQEFWRRWHMTLSNWFKDYVYISLGGNRKGNNRTYFNLMIVFFVTGLWHGASWTFIVWGLFHGLFIIIERIGLKKVLVKNRIVSHFYLLLIVTVSWVFFRSDNLSYAFNYLTSMFSFNSSINLDFIAYYLNKEVAIALILALVFSMPIYKFIKARLLHSQLHQLNKSLLLLRPVGLTVLFIICCMYIASDSYNPFIYFRF
;
A
#
# COMPACT_ATOMS: atom_id res chain seq x y z
N MET A 1 -8.46 5.11 13.10
CA MET A 1 -8.90 3.74 13.55
C MET A 1 -8.47 2.71 12.50
N LEU A 2 -8.34 1.42 12.84
CA LEU A 2 -8.14 0.35 11.84
C LEU A 2 -9.48 -0.17 11.32
N PHE A 3 -9.56 -0.52 10.03
CA PHE A 3 -10.80 -1.07 9.44
C PHE A 3 -11.20 -2.45 9.98
N SER A 4 -10.24 -3.22 10.49
CA SER A 4 -10.48 -4.50 11.17
C SER A 4 -10.81 -4.35 12.66
N SER A 5 -10.82 -3.13 13.21
CA SER A 5 -11.12 -2.93 14.64
C SER A 5 -12.63 -3.09 14.92
N PRO A 6 -13.02 -3.67 16.08
CA PRO A 6 -14.42 -3.77 16.48
C PRO A 6 -15.15 -2.43 16.48
N VAL A 7 -14.48 -1.39 17.01
CA VAL A 7 -15.02 -0.02 17.08
C VAL A 7 -15.33 0.51 15.68
N PHE A 8 -14.46 0.27 14.70
CA PHE A 8 -14.71 0.68 13.33
C PHE A 8 -15.89 -0.08 12.71
N LEU A 9 -15.88 -1.41 12.81
CA LEU A 9 -16.84 -2.29 12.13
C LEU A 9 -18.26 -2.18 12.67
N PHE A 10 -18.41 -2.13 13.99
CA PHE A 10 -19.71 -2.26 14.64
C PHE A 10 -20.28 -0.94 15.16
N ALA A 11 -19.47 0.11 15.29
CA ALA A 11 -19.93 1.43 15.74
C ALA A 11 -19.71 2.50 14.67
N PHE A 12 -18.47 2.82 14.32
CA PHE A 12 -18.14 3.96 13.47
C PHE A 12 -18.73 3.83 12.05
N LEU A 13 -18.46 2.74 11.34
CA LEU A 13 -18.88 2.58 9.95
C LEU A 13 -20.41 2.51 9.79
N PRO A 14 -21.16 1.71 10.58
CA PRO A 14 -22.62 1.69 10.51
C PRO A 14 -23.25 3.06 10.80
N LEU A 15 -22.75 3.76 11.84
CA LEU A 15 -23.25 5.09 12.20
C LEU A 15 -22.99 6.11 11.08
N VAL A 16 -21.78 6.12 10.52
CA VAL A 16 -21.39 7.03 9.43
C VAL A 16 -22.25 6.76 8.20
N ILE A 17 -22.46 5.49 7.83
CA ILE A 17 -23.31 5.13 6.68
C ILE A 17 -24.76 5.58 6.92
N LEU A 18 -25.34 5.28 8.08
CA LEU A 18 -26.71 5.63 8.42
C LEU A 18 -26.93 7.14 8.31
N LEU A 19 -26.08 7.93 8.96
CA LEU A 19 -26.14 9.40 8.90
C LEU A 19 -25.93 9.91 7.48
N TYR A 20 -24.96 9.35 6.75
CA TYR A 20 -24.64 9.75 5.38
C TYR A 20 -25.80 9.54 4.39
N LEU A 21 -26.64 8.53 4.61
CA LEU A 21 -27.81 8.26 3.77
C LEU A 21 -28.95 9.25 4.03
N ILE A 22 -29.11 9.73 5.27
CA ILE A 22 -30.21 10.62 5.67
C ILE A 22 -29.89 12.10 5.37
N ILE A 23 -28.61 12.48 5.45
CA ILE A 23 -28.16 13.86 5.32
C ILE A 23 -28.33 14.41 3.88
N PRO A 24 -28.77 15.68 3.69
CA PRO A 24 -28.97 16.26 2.36
C PRO A 24 -27.66 16.46 1.60
N LYS A 25 -27.72 16.34 0.26
CA LYS A 25 -26.55 16.37 -0.64
C LYS A 25 -25.60 17.55 -0.40
N ARG A 26 -26.13 18.74 -0.05
CA ARG A 26 -25.36 19.98 0.12
C ARG A 26 -24.35 19.93 1.26
N VAL A 27 -24.61 19.15 2.32
CA VAL A 27 -23.74 19.09 3.51
C VAL A 27 -22.95 17.79 3.59
N LYS A 28 -23.11 16.87 2.63
CA LYS A 28 -22.44 15.56 2.65
C LYS A 28 -20.91 15.67 2.66
N ASN A 29 -20.32 16.65 1.96
CA ASN A 29 -18.86 16.85 1.99
C ASN A 29 -18.41 17.34 3.36
N PHE A 30 -19.11 18.32 3.94
CA PHE A 30 -18.81 18.79 5.28
C PHE A 30 -18.94 17.68 6.34
N PHE A 31 -19.98 16.85 6.25
CA PHE A 31 -20.13 15.66 7.10
C PHE A 31 -18.96 14.68 6.93
N LEU A 32 -18.58 14.36 5.68
CA LEU A 32 -17.46 13.46 5.40
C LEU A 32 -16.13 14.02 5.91
N LEU A 33 -15.91 15.33 5.79
CA LEU A 33 -14.75 16.01 6.37
C LEU A 33 -14.73 15.84 7.88
N LEU A 34 -15.84 16.13 8.57
CA LEU A 34 -15.93 16.02 10.03
C LEU A 34 -15.65 14.60 10.53
N VAL A 35 -16.34 13.60 9.98
CA VAL A 35 -16.13 12.20 10.39
C VAL A 35 -14.74 11.70 10.04
N SER A 36 -14.13 12.21 8.96
CA SER A 36 -12.77 11.85 8.59
C SER A 36 -11.75 12.43 9.57
N VAL A 37 -11.90 13.69 9.97
CA VAL A 37 -11.06 14.29 11.01
C VAL A 37 -11.18 13.49 12.31
N LEU A 38 -12.40 13.17 12.75
CA LEU A 38 -12.63 12.34 13.95
C LEU A 38 -11.96 10.95 13.85
N PHE A 39 -12.04 10.32 12.67
CA PHE A 39 -11.44 9.01 12.43
C PHE A 39 -9.92 9.00 12.63
N TYR A 40 -9.21 10.05 12.21
CA TYR A 40 -7.78 10.17 12.44
C TYR A 40 -7.45 10.63 13.85
N THR A 41 -8.24 11.55 14.43
CA THR A 41 -7.98 12.05 15.79
C THR A 41 -8.02 10.91 16.81
N TRP A 42 -8.84 9.88 16.56
CA TRP A 42 -8.86 8.67 17.37
C TRP A 42 -7.50 7.93 17.45
N GLY A 43 -6.72 7.92 16.36
CA GLY A 43 -5.41 7.25 16.32
C GLY A 43 -4.25 8.22 16.59
N GLU A 44 -4.24 9.34 15.87
CA GLU A 44 -3.12 10.27 15.74
C GLU A 44 -3.18 11.48 16.68
N LYS A 45 -4.29 11.63 17.43
CA LYS A 45 -4.54 12.76 18.34
C LYS A 45 -4.31 14.11 17.64
N GLU A 46 -3.27 14.83 18.03
CA GLU A 46 -2.95 16.19 17.57
C GLU A 46 -2.32 16.22 16.17
N LEU A 47 -1.71 15.12 15.70
CA LEU A 47 -1.00 15.09 14.40
C LEU A 47 -1.95 15.25 13.20
N VAL A 48 -3.26 15.11 13.40
CA VAL A 48 -4.29 15.42 12.39
C VAL A 48 -4.22 16.87 11.90
N ILE A 49 -3.71 17.78 12.75
CA ILE A 49 -3.48 19.18 12.39
C ILE A 49 -2.56 19.28 11.17
N LEU A 50 -1.59 18.38 11.01
CA LEU A 50 -0.67 18.38 9.87
C LEU A 50 -1.40 18.10 8.55
N ILE A 51 -2.36 17.16 8.56
CA ILE A 51 -3.17 16.84 7.36
C ILE A 51 -4.00 18.07 6.95
N LEU A 52 -4.62 18.73 7.92
CA LEU A 52 -5.43 19.93 7.69
C LEU A 52 -4.56 21.09 7.21
N LEU A 53 -3.36 21.25 7.77
CA LEU A 53 -2.41 22.28 7.38
C LEU A 53 -1.92 22.06 5.93
N SER A 54 -1.55 20.83 5.56
CA SER A 54 -1.25 20.46 4.17
C SER A 54 -2.44 20.74 3.24
N ALA A 55 -3.67 20.44 3.67
CA ALA A 55 -4.86 20.75 2.88
C ALA A 55 -5.06 22.27 2.69
N ILE A 56 -4.84 23.09 3.72
CA ILE A 56 -4.95 24.54 3.61
C ILE A 56 -3.87 25.09 2.67
N VAL A 57 -2.62 24.69 2.85
CA VAL A 57 -1.49 25.16 2.03
C VAL A 57 -1.71 24.81 0.57
N ASP A 58 -2.07 23.55 0.26
CA ASP A 58 -2.23 23.12 -1.13
C ASP A 58 -3.49 23.67 -1.79
N TYR A 59 -4.56 23.91 -1.03
CA TYR A 59 -5.72 24.65 -1.50
C TYR A 59 -5.34 26.06 -1.94
N CYS A 60 -4.65 26.81 -1.06
CA CYS A 60 -4.18 28.16 -1.34
C CYS A 60 -3.20 28.18 -2.51
N CYS A 61 -2.27 27.22 -2.58
CA CYS A 61 -1.35 27.08 -3.71
C CYS A 61 -2.09 26.84 -5.03
N GLY A 62 -3.14 26.01 -5.03
CA GLY A 62 -4.01 25.82 -6.20
C GLY A 62 -4.61 27.13 -6.70
N LEU A 63 -5.11 27.99 -5.78
CA LEU A 63 -5.65 29.30 -6.12
C LEU A 63 -4.57 30.26 -6.65
N ILE A 64 -3.39 30.29 -6.04
CA ILE A 64 -2.23 31.10 -6.47
C ILE A 64 -1.77 30.71 -7.88
N ILE A 65 -1.74 29.41 -8.17
CA ILE A 65 -1.40 28.90 -9.50
C ILE A 65 -2.44 29.38 -10.52
N ASN A 66 -3.73 29.27 -10.16
CA ASN A 66 -4.84 29.68 -11.03
C ASN A 66 -4.90 31.21 -11.22
N SER A 67 -4.39 32.01 -10.28
CA SER A 67 -4.28 33.46 -10.41
C SER A 67 -3.09 33.92 -11.25
N GLY A 68 -2.35 33.00 -11.89
CA GLY A 68 -1.24 33.30 -12.79
C GLY A 68 0.17 33.14 -12.16
N LYS A 69 0.29 33.03 -10.84
CA LYS A 69 1.58 32.86 -10.14
C LYS A 69 1.99 31.39 -10.07
N ARG A 70 2.00 30.71 -11.23
CA ARG A 70 2.13 29.23 -11.36
C ARG A 70 3.35 28.66 -10.64
N LYS A 71 4.54 29.22 -10.87
CA LYS A 71 5.79 28.71 -10.27
C LYS A 71 5.83 28.90 -8.75
N VAL A 72 5.29 30.02 -8.25
CA VAL A 72 5.29 30.35 -6.82
C VAL A 72 4.41 29.38 -6.05
N GLY A 73 3.15 29.18 -6.49
CA GLY A 73 2.25 28.25 -5.81
C GLY A 73 2.75 26.80 -5.87
N LEU A 74 3.35 26.39 -6.99
CA LEU A 74 3.96 25.05 -7.06
C LEU A 74 5.15 24.92 -6.10
N PHE A 75 6.04 25.91 -6.06
CA PHE A 75 7.21 25.89 -5.18
C PHE A 75 6.80 25.80 -3.71
N ILE A 76 5.86 26.63 -3.26
CA ILE A 76 5.36 26.61 -1.88
C ILE A 76 4.77 25.24 -1.54
N SER A 77 3.91 24.69 -2.42
CA SER A 77 3.30 23.37 -2.21
C SER A 77 4.34 22.25 -2.09
N VAL A 78 5.28 22.17 -3.03
CA VAL A 78 6.31 21.12 -3.03
C VAL A 78 7.24 21.27 -1.83
N PHE A 79 7.69 22.50 -1.54
CA PHE A 79 8.58 22.78 -0.43
C PHE A 79 7.94 22.44 0.92
N PHE A 80 6.68 22.85 1.12
CA PHE A 80 5.96 22.60 2.37
C PHE A 80 5.73 21.10 2.60
N ASN A 81 5.19 20.39 1.59
CA ASN A 81 4.88 18.97 1.69
C ASN A 81 6.14 18.11 1.86
N LEU A 82 7.20 18.37 1.08
CA LEU A 82 8.46 17.66 1.24
C LEU A 82 9.16 18.05 2.54
N GLY A 83 9.04 19.29 3.01
CA GLY A 83 9.59 19.72 4.30
C GLY A 83 8.97 18.96 5.48
N ILE A 84 7.64 18.83 5.50
CA ILE A 84 6.93 18.01 6.50
C ILE A 84 7.38 16.55 6.41
N LEU A 85 7.41 15.97 5.21
CA LEU A 85 7.84 14.58 5.03
C LEU A 85 9.29 14.37 5.48
N ILE A 86 10.20 15.28 5.14
CA ILE A 86 11.61 15.20 5.54
C ILE A 86 11.76 15.30 7.05
N TYR A 87 11.08 16.25 7.68
CA TYR A 87 11.16 16.43 9.12
C TYR A 87 10.64 15.19 9.88
N PHE A 88 9.43 14.71 9.56
CA PHE A 88 8.84 13.63 10.34
C PHE A 88 9.36 12.24 9.96
N LYS A 89 9.72 12.00 8.69
CA LYS A 89 10.13 10.66 8.23
C LYS A 89 11.64 10.45 8.20
N TYR A 90 12.42 11.47 7.81
CA TYR A 90 13.85 11.29 7.51
C TYR A 90 14.79 11.93 8.54
N SER A 91 14.33 12.77 9.47
CA SER A 91 15.21 13.43 10.45
C SER A 91 16.05 12.42 11.24
N ASN A 92 15.43 11.37 11.77
CA ASN A 92 16.14 10.34 12.54
C ASN A 92 17.19 9.62 11.70
N PHE A 93 16.85 9.26 10.47
CA PHE A 93 17.79 8.60 9.56
C PHE A 93 18.97 9.50 9.17
N VAL A 94 18.71 10.77 8.83
CA VAL A 94 19.78 11.73 8.50
C VAL A 94 20.67 11.96 9.72
N PHE A 95 20.06 12.13 10.88
CA PHE A 95 20.75 12.40 12.13
C PHE A 95 21.61 11.21 12.59
N SER A 96 21.08 9.98 12.54
CA SER A 96 21.83 8.78 12.92
C SER A 96 23.05 8.56 12.02
N ASN A 97 22.89 8.68 10.70
CA ASN A 97 24.01 8.55 9.75
C ASN A 97 25.05 9.66 9.93
N LEU A 98 24.63 10.88 10.28
CA LEU A 98 25.57 11.97 10.59
C LEU A 98 26.35 11.67 11.88
N CYS A 99 25.70 11.12 12.90
CA CYS A 99 26.37 10.71 14.13
C CYS A 99 27.38 9.59 13.87
N ASP A 100 26.99 8.56 13.12
CA ASP A 100 27.88 7.47 12.72
C ASP A 100 29.09 8.03 11.96
N LEU A 101 28.89 8.95 11.01
CA LEU A 101 29.97 9.60 10.26
C LEU A 101 30.90 10.42 11.18
N LEU A 102 30.36 11.22 12.09
CA LEU A 102 31.15 12.04 13.02
C LEU A 102 31.94 11.18 14.03
N SER A 103 31.40 10.03 14.42
CA SER A 103 32.08 9.08 15.30
C SER A 103 33.33 8.50 14.65
N VAL A 104 33.32 8.29 13.32
CA VAL A 104 34.51 7.88 12.54
C VAL A 104 35.62 8.93 12.62
N PHE A 105 35.26 10.21 12.81
CA PHE A 105 36.21 11.32 12.99
C PHE A 105 36.52 11.62 14.48
N ASN A 106 36.15 10.73 15.42
CA ASN A 106 36.33 10.89 16.87
C ASN A 106 35.73 12.19 17.45
N VAL A 107 34.69 12.74 16.81
CA VAL A 107 33.97 13.90 17.35
C VAL A 107 33.00 13.38 18.42
N SER A 108 33.12 13.84 19.68
CA SER A 108 32.25 13.40 20.78
C SER A 108 30.83 13.91 20.58
N ILE A 109 29.85 13.01 20.61
CA ILE A 109 28.45 13.31 20.29
C ILE A 109 27.51 13.15 21.50
N GLU A 110 28.06 13.14 22.72
CA GLU A 110 27.32 12.88 23.98
C GLU A 110 26.05 13.72 24.18
N ASN A 111 25.96 14.91 23.56
CA ASN A 111 24.84 15.84 23.73
C ASN A 111 23.81 15.84 22.57
N SER A 112 23.92 14.93 21.60
CA SER A 112 23.13 15.02 20.37
C SER A 112 21.80 14.27 20.37
N THR A 113 21.50 13.53 21.44
CA THR A 113 20.32 12.65 21.56
C THR A 113 18.95 13.34 21.48
N ARG A 114 18.88 14.67 21.34
CA ARG A 114 17.61 15.44 21.32
C ARG A 114 16.71 15.19 20.10
N PHE A 115 17.22 14.63 19.01
CA PHE A 115 16.40 14.36 17.82
C PHE A 115 15.68 13.00 17.85
N ALA A 116 15.89 12.16 18.86
CA ALA A 116 15.47 10.76 18.84
C ALA A 116 13.94 10.50 18.79
N ASP A 117 13.11 11.46 19.21
CA ASP A 117 11.69 11.19 19.50
C ASP A 117 10.69 11.89 18.54
N VAL A 118 11.03 12.04 17.27
CA VAL A 118 10.05 12.54 16.28
C VAL A 118 9.00 11.45 15.99
N VAL A 119 7.79 11.64 16.51
CA VAL A 119 6.65 10.74 16.27
C VAL A 119 6.17 10.88 14.82
N LEU A 120 6.22 9.79 14.04
CA LEU A 120 5.78 9.77 12.65
C LEU A 120 4.24 9.80 12.56
N PRO A 121 3.63 10.81 11.91
CA PRO A 121 2.19 10.83 11.68
C PRO A 121 1.77 9.74 10.70
N LEU A 122 0.73 9.00 11.05
CA LEU A 122 0.19 7.96 10.18
C LEU A 122 -0.33 8.56 8.87
N GLY A 123 0.02 7.92 7.76
CA GLY A 123 -0.43 8.32 6.43
C GLY A 123 0.29 9.55 5.87
N ILE A 124 1.30 10.11 6.55
CA ILE A 124 2.10 11.25 6.06
C ILE A 124 2.62 11.07 4.64
N SER A 125 3.11 9.89 4.34
CA SER A 125 3.61 9.55 3.01
C SER A 125 2.49 9.56 1.94
N PHE A 126 1.27 9.17 2.29
CA PHE A 126 0.13 9.12 1.37
C PHE A 126 -0.48 10.50 1.14
N TYR A 127 -0.84 11.22 2.21
CA TYR A 127 -1.48 12.52 2.03
C TYR A 127 -0.53 13.54 1.40
N THR A 128 0.78 13.49 1.69
CA THR A 128 1.79 14.32 1.03
C THR A 128 1.76 14.13 -0.48
N PHE A 129 1.70 12.89 -0.96
CA PHE A 129 1.64 12.58 -2.39
C PHE A 129 0.30 12.99 -3.00
N GLN A 130 -0.78 12.77 -2.27
CA GLN A 130 -2.13 13.08 -2.69
C GLN A 130 -2.34 14.59 -2.86
N THR A 131 -1.96 15.43 -1.89
CA THR A 131 -2.17 16.88 -1.96
C THR A 131 -1.23 17.55 -2.95
N MET A 132 0.03 17.10 -3.02
CA MET A 132 1.00 17.58 -4.01
C MET A 132 0.60 17.22 -5.45
N SER A 133 -0.03 16.05 -5.67
CA SER A 133 -0.54 15.68 -7.00
C SER A 133 -1.54 16.72 -7.54
N TYR A 134 -2.39 17.28 -6.67
CA TYR A 134 -3.35 18.31 -7.05
C TYR A 134 -2.66 19.59 -7.51
N THR A 135 -1.70 20.12 -6.75
CA THR A 135 -1.02 21.38 -7.13
C THR A 135 -0.18 21.20 -8.39
N ILE A 136 0.47 20.05 -8.57
CA ILE A 136 1.18 19.72 -9.82
C ILE A 136 0.20 19.64 -11.01
N ASP A 137 -0.96 19.01 -10.84
CA ASP A 137 -1.95 18.86 -11.91
C ASP A 137 -2.58 20.20 -12.30
N VAL A 138 -2.86 21.08 -11.33
CA VAL A 138 -3.28 22.48 -11.57
C VAL A 138 -2.15 23.25 -12.26
N TYR A 139 -0.90 23.10 -11.78
CA TYR A 139 0.27 23.71 -12.39
C TYR A 139 0.49 23.27 -13.84
N ARG A 140 0.20 22.02 -14.19
CA ARG A 140 0.26 21.51 -15.56
C ARG A 140 -0.94 21.90 -16.42
N GLY A 141 -2.01 22.42 -15.82
CA GLY A 141 -3.27 22.76 -16.51
C GLY A 141 -4.13 21.56 -16.87
N THR A 142 -3.88 20.40 -16.26
CA THR A 142 -4.67 19.17 -16.48
C THR A 142 -6.01 19.22 -15.74
N ILE A 143 -6.08 19.96 -14.63
CA ILE A 143 -7.30 20.25 -13.88
C ILE A 143 -7.37 21.74 -13.55
N LYS A 144 -8.57 22.21 -13.20
CA LYS A 144 -8.79 23.56 -12.66
C LYS A 144 -8.65 23.53 -11.14
N ALA A 145 -8.19 24.64 -10.55
CA ALA A 145 -8.17 24.78 -9.10
C ALA A 145 -9.59 24.70 -8.53
N ASN A 146 -9.75 23.95 -7.45
CA ASN A 146 -10.99 23.93 -6.68
C ASN A 146 -11.16 25.27 -5.94
N LYS A 147 -12.37 25.81 -5.98
CA LYS A 147 -12.75 27.07 -5.33
C LYS A 147 -13.54 26.87 -4.03
N ASN A 148 -13.81 25.62 -3.67
CA ASN A 148 -14.49 25.26 -2.44
C ASN A 148 -13.51 24.49 -1.54
N PHE A 149 -13.15 25.10 -0.41
CA PHE A 149 -12.23 24.50 0.56
C PHE A 149 -12.80 23.23 1.18
N ILE A 150 -14.11 23.16 1.46
CA ILE A 150 -14.75 21.97 2.05
C ILE A 150 -14.61 20.79 1.09
N ASP A 151 -14.88 20.99 -0.20
CA ASP A 151 -14.73 19.92 -1.20
C ASP A 151 -13.27 19.44 -1.28
N PHE A 152 -12.31 20.37 -1.26
CA PHE A 152 -10.90 20.04 -1.31
C PHE A 152 -10.43 19.32 -0.04
N ALA A 153 -10.75 19.85 1.15
CA ALA A 153 -10.41 19.24 2.43
C ALA A 153 -11.07 17.86 2.59
N THR A 154 -12.30 17.68 2.09
CA THR A 154 -12.96 16.36 2.05
C THR A 154 -12.16 15.39 1.18
N TYR A 155 -11.71 15.81 -0.01
CA TYR A 155 -10.83 14.98 -0.85
C TYR A 155 -9.56 14.57 -0.11
N VAL A 156 -8.87 15.52 0.52
CA VAL A 156 -7.61 15.25 1.21
C VAL A 156 -7.82 14.30 2.37
N THR A 157 -8.85 14.53 3.18
CA THR A 157 -9.03 13.81 4.45
C THR A 157 -9.85 12.53 4.35
N LEU A 158 -10.49 12.21 3.23
CA LEU A 158 -11.45 11.10 3.12
C LEU A 158 -10.97 9.79 3.80
N PHE A 159 -11.57 9.43 4.96
CA PHE A 159 -11.12 8.31 5.82
C PHE A 159 -10.93 6.94 5.15
N PRO A 160 -11.70 6.57 4.10
CA PRO A 160 -11.46 5.33 3.37
C PRO A 160 -10.04 5.17 2.82
N GLN A 161 -9.34 6.25 2.44
CA GLN A 161 -8.14 6.12 1.58
C GLN A 161 -6.80 6.46 2.26
N LEU A 162 -6.76 7.23 3.34
CA LEU A 162 -5.55 7.97 3.73
C LEU A 162 -4.45 7.17 4.43
N ILE A 163 -4.77 6.08 5.13
CA ILE A 163 -3.76 5.30 5.86
C ILE A 163 -2.96 4.40 4.90
N ALA A 164 -3.66 3.61 4.09
CA ALA A 164 -3.05 2.66 3.15
C ALA A 164 -4.02 2.29 2.00
N GLY A 165 -4.93 3.19 1.64
CA GLY A 165 -5.80 2.98 0.48
C GLY A 165 -5.06 3.24 -0.83
N PRO A 166 -5.75 3.09 -1.97
CA PRO A 166 -5.24 3.59 -3.24
C PRO A 166 -4.91 5.09 -3.13
N ILE A 167 -3.80 5.54 -3.73
CA ILE A 167 -3.47 6.97 -3.84
C ILE A 167 -4.41 7.59 -4.88
N VAL A 168 -5.56 8.08 -4.41
CA VAL A 168 -6.60 8.69 -5.23
C VAL A 168 -6.19 10.10 -5.64
N ARG A 169 -6.24 10.39 -6.93
CA ARG A 169 -5.96 11.74 -7.44
C ARG A 169 -7.23 12.58 -7.45
N TYR A 170 -7.07 13.89 -7.25
CA TYR A 170 -8.21 14.82 -7.32
C TYR A 170 -8.95 14.73 -8.66
N SER A 171 -8.21 14.54 -9.76
CA SER A 171 -8.78 14.39 -11.11
C SER A 171 -9.76 13.22 -11.25
N GLU A 172 -9.57 12.15 -10.48
CA GLU A 172 -10.38 10.93 -10.51
C GLU A 172 -11.73 11.13 -9.79
N ILE A 173 -11.76 11.89 -8.68
CA ILE A 173 -12.96 12.03 -7.86
C ILE A 173 -13.62 13.41 -7.87
N GLN A 174 -13.03 14.42 -8.55
CA GLN A 174 -13.56 15.79 -8.57
C GLN A 174 -15.03 15.89 -8.97
N HIS A 175 -15.50 15.02 -9.87
CA HIS A 175 -16.89 14.97 -10.29
C HIS A 175 -17.78 14.36 -9.21
N GLU A 176 -17.31 13.34 -8.50
CA GLU A 176 -18.02 12.62 -7.43
C GLU A 176 -18.12 13.45 -6.15
N LEU A 177 -17.12 14.30 -5.87
CA LEU A 177 -17.20 15.30 -4.80
C LEU A 177 -18.44 16.20 -4.95
N LYS A 178 -18.85 16.51 -6.18
CA LYS A 178 -20.02 17.36 -6.46
C LYS A 178 -21.30 16.57 -6.72
N ASN A 179 -21.19 15.44 -7.44
CA ASN A 179 -22.32 14.77 -8.07
C ASN A 179 -22.35 13.24 -7.88
N ARG A 180 -21.85 12.73 -6.75
CA ARG A 180 -22.02 11.31 -6.41
C ARG A 180 -23.48 10.91 -6.15
N LYS A 181 -23.77 9.65 -6.43
CA LYS A 181 -25.01 8.95 -6.14
C LYS A 181 -24.69 7.62 -5.48
N VAL A 182 -25.48 7.23 -4.50
CA VAL A 182 -25.43 5.88 -3.91
C VAL A 182 -26.62 5.11 -4.44
N THR A 183 -26.38 3.97 -5.08
CA THR A 183 -27.42 3.04 -5.50
C THR A 183 -27.33 1.76 -4.67
N VAL A 184 -28.43 1.00 -4.59
CA VAL A 184 -28.43 -0.30 -3.89
C VAL A 184 -27.38 -1.24 -4.49
N ASP A 185 -27.21 -1.24 -5.82
CA ASP A 185 -26.21 -2.03 -6.52
C ASP A 185 -24.77 -1.60 -6.16
N SER A 186 -24.47 -0.30 -6.17
CA SER A 186 -23.13 0.20 -5.83
C SER A 186 -22.80 -0.08 -4.36
N PHE A 187 -23.78 0.11 -3.47
CA PHE A 187 -23.66 -0.18 -2.05
C PHE A 187 -23.40 -1.67 -1.79
N SER A 188 -24.18 -2.55 -2.40
CA SER A 188 -24.03 -4.01 -2.26
C SER A 188 -22.67 -4.50 -2.75
N LYS A 189 -22.20 -3.98 -3.89
CA LYS A 189 -20.83 -4.24 -4.39
C LYS A 189 -19.76 -3.70 -3.44
N GLY A 190 -20.03 -2.59 -2.75
CA GLY A 190 -19.18 -2.04 -1.70
C GLY A 190 -19.06 -2.97 -0.51
N VAL A 191 -20.19 -3.46 0.02
CA VAL A 191 -20.25 -4.44 1.14
C VAL A 191 -19.49 -5.71 0.80
N GLU A 192 -19.74 -6.26 -0.38
CA GLU A 192 -19.00 -7.44 -0.84
C GLU A 192 -17.49 -7.19 -0.89
N ARG A 193 -17.06 -6.09 -1.52
CA ARG A 193 -15.62 -5.78 -1.65
C ARG A 193 -14.98 -5.57 -0.28
N PHE A 194 -15.71 -4.95 0.65
CA PHE A 194 -15.26 -4.76 2.02
C PHE A 194 -15.08 -6.10 2.75
N ILE A 195 -16.07 -7.00 2.70
CA ILE A 195 -15.99 -8.33 3.35
C ILE A 195 -14.84 -9.15 2.76
N ILE A 196 -14.65 -9.14 1.43
CA ILE A 196 -13.52 -9.82 0.78
C ILE A 196 -12.18 -9.23 1.25
N GLY A 197 -12.08 -7.91 1.35
CA GLY A 197 -10.89 -7.23 1.86
C GLY A 197 -10.58 -7.59 3.32
N LEU A 198 -11.61 -7.62 4.17
CA LEU A 198 -11.51 -8.04 5.56
C LEU A 198 -11.06 -9.51 5.67
N ALA A 199 -11.61 -10.40 4.86
CA ALA A 199 -11.23 -11.81 4.83
C ALA A 199 -9.77 -12.02 4.40
N LYS A 200 -9.29 -11.29 3.38
CA LYS A 200 -7.87 -11.30 2.99
C LYS A 200 -6.97 -10.92 4.15
N LYS A 201 -7.36 -9.89 4.92
CA LYS A 201 -6.62 -9.43 6.09
C LYS A 201 -6.63 -10.46 7.20
N MET A 202 -7.82 -10.83 7.68
CA MET A 202 -7.97 -11.63 8.90
C MET A 202 -7.59 -13.10 8.70
N ILE A 203 -7.99 -13.71 7.58
CA ILE A 203 -7.82 -15.15 7.35
C ILE A 203 -6.46 -15.46 6.73
N ILE A 204 -6.00 -14.65 5.78
CA ILE A 204 -4.77 -14.94 5.03
C ILE A 204 -3.58 -14.18 5.60
N ALA A 205 -3.66 -12.85 5.60
CA ALA A 205 -2.50 -12.02 5.91
C ALA A 205 -2.00 -12.21 7.36
N ASN A 206 -2.90 -12.24 8.34
CA ASN A 206 -2.52 -12.39 9.75
C ASN A 206 -1.90 -13.77 10.05
N ASN A 207 -2.42 -14.85 9.45
CA ASN A 207 -1.83 -16.18 9.58
C ASN A 207 -0.46 -16.28 8.88
N CYS A 208 -0.30 -15.66 7.71
CA CYS A 208 1.00 -15.55 7.06
C CYS A 208 1.98 -14.72 7.89
N ALA A 209 1.50 -13.66 8.54
CA ALA A 209 2.29 -12.81 9.44
C ALA A 209 2.79 -13.58 10.65
N TYR A 210 1.94 -14.41 11.27
CA TYR A 210 2.33 -15.22 12.42
C TYR A 210 3.56 -16.08 12.13
N LEU A 211 3.58 -16.76 10.98
CA LEU A 211 4.72 -17.58 10.55
C LEU A 211 5.92 -16.73 10.11
N ALA A 212 5.69 -15.69 9.30
CA ALA A 212 6.76 -14.82 8.82
C ALA A 212 7.50 -14.14 9.98
N ASP A 213 6.76 -13.60 10.95
CA ASP A 213 7.35 -12.89 12.09
C ASP A 213 8.10 -13.84 13.01
N ALA A 214 7.63 -15.07 13.21
CA ALA A 214 8.38 -16.07 13.95
C ALA A 214 9.73 -16.38 13.29
N ILE A 215 9.77 -16.54 11.97
CA ILE A 215 10.98 -16.89 11.23
C ILE A 215 11.95 -15.71 11.14
N PHE A 216 11.47 -14.50 10.83
CA PHE A 216 12.29 -13.30 10.76
C PHE A 216 12.80 -12.81 12.13
N ASN A 217 12.28 -13.36 13.23
CA ASN A 217 12.79 -13.09 14.58
C ASN A 217 13.75 -14.18 15.08
N LEU A 218 14.05 -15.21 14.27
CA LEU A 218 15.05 -16.20 14.64
C LEU A 218 16.46 -15.56 14.68
N PRO A 219 17.28 -15.91 15.68
CA PRO A 219 18.68 -15.50 15.73
C PRO A 219 19.49 -15.95 14.50
N ASP A 220 20.54 -15.19 14.20
CA ASP A 220 21.50 -15.54 13.16
C ASP A 220 22.10 -16.94 13.42
N GLY A 221 22.11 -17.80 12.40
CA GLY A 221 22.69 -19.15 12.48
C GLY A 221 21.72 -20.26 12.89
N GLU A 222 20.55 -19.95 13.45
CA GLU A 222 19.53 -20.95 13.80
C GLU A 222 18.56 -21.25 12.64
N MET A 223 18.67 -20.50 11.55
CA MET A 223 17.78 -20.59 10.41
C MET A 223 18.34 -21.53 9.33
N SER A 224 17.64 -22.62 9.05
CA SER A 224 17.92 -23.49 7.90
C SER A 224 17.40 -22.90 6.59
N ALA A 225 17.91 -23.34 5.44
CA ALA A 225 17.45 -22.88 4.12
C ALA A 225 15.93 -23.04 3.93
N ILE A 226 15.36 -24.18 4.32
CA ILE A 226 13.92 -24.42 4.22
C ILE A 226 13.14 -23.42 5.07
N THR A 227 13.60 -23.16 6.29
CA THR A 227 12.97 -22.19 7.20
C THR A 227 13.04 -20.78 6.60
N ALA A 228 14.21 -20.37 6.08
CA ALA A 228 14.39 -19.07 5.44
C ALA A 228 13.46 -18.87 4.23
N TRP A 229 13.37 -19.86 3.34
CA TRP A 229 12.46 -19.82 2.19
C TRP A 229 10.99 -19.77 2.62
N LEU A 230 10.61 -20.57 3.61
CA LEU A 230 9.25 -20.58 4.15
C LEU A 230 8.89 -19.20 4.73
N GLY A 231 9.80 -18.57 5.48
CA GLY A 231 9.59 -17.25 6.09
C GLY A 231 9.38 -16.16 5.05
N VAL A 232 10.21 -16.09 4.01
CA VAL A 232 10.07 -15.05 2.98
C VAL A 232 8.87 -15.29 2.05
N ILE A 233 8.47 -16.54 1.83
CA ILE A 233 7.23 -16.87 1.09
C ILE A 233 6.01 -16.48 1.93
N ALA A 234 5.99 -16.81 3.22
CA ALA A 234 4.93 -16.38 4.13
C ALA A 234 4.84 -14.85 4.17
N TYR A 235 5.98 -14.17 4.27
CA TYR A 235 6.05 -12.72 4.23
C TYR A 235 5.53 -12.15 2.90
N SER A 236 5.85 -12.77 1.76
CA SER A 236 5.33 -12.36 0.45
C SER A 236 3.81 -12.38 0.41
N PHE A 237 3.18 -13.43 0.94
CA PHE A 237 1.72 -13.47 1.03
C PHE A 237 1.16 -12.50 2.06
N GLN A 238 1.81 -12.35 3.22
CA GLN A 238 1.44 -11.36 4.22
C GLN A 238 1.37 -9.95 3.60
N ILE A 239 2.46 -9.46 3.02
CA ILE A 239 2.50 -8.09 2.47
C ILE A 239 1.45 -7.90 1.37
N TYR A 240 1.24 -8.91 0.52
CA TYR A 240 0.25 -8.82 -0.55
C TYR A 240 -1.19 -8.78 -0.03
N TYR A 241 -1.56 -9.71 0.85
CA TYR A 241 -2.95 -9.83 1.32
C TYR A 241 -3.31 -8.81 2.38
N ASP A 242 -2.35 -8.35 3.19
CA ASP A 242 -2.57 -7.24 4.12
C ASP A 242 -2.90 -5.97 3.33
N PHE A 243 -2.05 -5.63 2.36
CA PHE A 243 -2.18 -4.38 1.63
C PHE A 243 -3.32 -4.40 0.60
N SER A 244 -3.49 -5.51 -0.12
CA SER A 244 -4.63 -5.66 -1.03
C SER A 244 -5.95 -5.83 -0.28
N GLY A 245 -5.95 -6.43 0.91
CA GLY A 245 -7.12 -6.48 1.80
C GLY A 245 -7.55 -5.10 2.26
N TYR A 246 -6.59 -4.28 2.71
CA TYR A 246 -6.86 -2.88 3.07
C TYR A 246 -7.37 -2.07 1.88
N SER A 247 -6.72 -2.18 0.71
CA SER A 247 -7.15 -1.50 -0.51
C SER A 247 -8.57 -1.90 -0.92
N ASP A 248 -8.95 -3.17 -0.77
CA ASP A 248 -10.30 -3.65 -1.06
C ASP A 248 -11.33 -3.09 -0.08
N MET A 249 -11.01 -3.05 1.23
CA MET A 249 -11.87 -2.39 2.22
C MET A 249 -12.07 -0.90 1.90
N ALA A 250 -11.00 -0.18 1.56
CA ALA A 250 -11.04 1.23 1.16
C ALA A 250 -11.95 1.44 -0.08
N ILE A 251 -11.76 0.65 -1.14
CA ILE A 251 -12.58 0.69 -2.36
C ILE A 251 -14.05 0.35 -2.04
N GLY A 252 -14.28 -0.63 -1.17
CA GLY A 252 -15.61 -1.03 -0.73
C GLY A 252 -16.36 0.09 -0.03
N ILE A 253 -15.73 0.74 0.96
CA ILE A 253 -16.31 1.89 1.66
C ILE A 253 -16.51 3.07 0.71
N GLY A 254 -15.55 3.33 -0.19
CA GLY A 254 -15.68 4.32 -1.25
C GLY A 254 -16.99 4.14 -2.02
N LYS A 255 -17.28 2.92 -2.49
CA LYS A 255 -18.53 2.60 -3.20
C LYS A 255 -19.79 2.77 -2.36
N MET A 256 -19.75 2.40 -1.08
CA MET A 256 -20.87 2.62 -0.15
C MET A 256 -21.18 4.12 0.00
N LEU A 257 -20.15 4.96 -0.05
CA LEU A 257 -20.26 6.42 0.04
C LEU A 257 -20.45 7.11 -1.32
N GLY A 258 -20.46 6.36 -2.43
CA GLY A 258 -20.69 6.87 -3.79
C GLY A 258 -19.43 7.38 -4.50
N PHE A 259 -18.23 6.98 -4.06
CA PHE A 259 -16.96 7.23 -4.71
C PHE A 259 -16.43 5.98 -5.43
N ASN A 260 -15.77 6.17 -6.57
CA ASN A 260 -15.13 5.09 -7.33
C ASN A 260 -13.60 5.26 -7.26
N PHE A 261 -12.98 4.60 -6.29
CA PHE A 261 -11.52 4.59 -6.17
C PHE A 261 -10.88 3.62 -7.17
N PRO A 262 -9.66 3.94 -7.66
CA PRO A 262 -8.90 3.06 -8.55
C PRO A 262 -8.48 1.76 -7.86
N GLU A 263 -8.31 0.70 -8.64
CA GLU A 263 -7.71 -0.54 -8.17
C GLU A 263 -6.22 -0.34 -7.85
N ASN A 264 -5.74 -1.00 -6.80
CA ASN A 264 -4.35 -0.92 -6.38
C ASN A 264 -3.54 -2.19 -6.70
N PHE A 265 -4.21 -3.34 -6.81
CA PHE A 265 -3.59 -4.62 -7.11
C PHE A 265 -4.33 -5.40 -8.20
N ASN A 266 -3.59 -6.11 -9.04
CA ASN A 266 -4.15 -6.96 -10.09
C ASN A 266 -3.33 -8.24 -10.30
N PHE A 267 -3.40 -9.15 -9.33
CA PHE A 267 -2.72 -10.45 -9.31
C PHE A 267 -1.22 -10.32 -9.66
N PRO A 268 -0.43 -9.63 -8.83
CA PRO A 268 0.94 -9.27 -9.17
C PRO A 268 1.86 -10.48 -9.36
N TYR A 269 1.66 -11.56 -8.60
CA TYR A 269 2.51 -12.74 -8.64
C TYR A 269 2.41 -13.54 -9.94
N ILE A 270 1.33 -13.42 -10.73
CA ILE A 270 1.23 -14.11 -12.03
C ILE A 270 2.08 -13.47 -13.14
N SER A 271 2.77 -12.38 -12.83
CA SER A 271 3.55 -11.63 -13.82
C SER A 271 4.70 -12.47 -14.36
N LYS A 272 5.25 -12.03 -15.51
CA LYS A 272 6.38 -12.71 -16.18
C LYS A 272 7.66 -11.89 -16.17
N THR A 273 7.56 -10.61 -15.85
CA THR A 273 8.71 -9.70 -15.76
C THR A 273 8.49 -8.72 -14.62
N VAL A 274 9.57 -8.16 -14.09
CA VAL A 274 9.54 -7.14 -13.02
C VAL A 274 8.80 -5.89 -13.51
N GLN A 275 8.96 -5.53 -14.79
CA GLN A 275 8.15 -4.46 -15.38
C GLN A 275 6.63 -4.73 -15.33
N GLU A 276 6.20 -5.98 -15.57
CA GLU A 276 4.78 -6.35 -15.49
C GLU A 276 4.29 -6.36 -14.04
N PHE A 277 5.13 -6.86 -13.12
CA PHE A 277 4.83 -6.87 -11.68
C PHE A 277 4.48 -5.47 -11.16
N TRP A 278 5.30 -4.46 -11.47
CA TRP A 278 5.04 -3.06 -11.09
C TRP A 278 3.85 -2.39 -11.79
N ARG A 279 3.25 -3.04 -12.80
CA ARG A 279 1.96 -2.62 -13.39
C ARG A 279 0.77 -3.26 -12.70
N ARG A 280 0.99 -4.18 -11.76
CA ARG A 280 -0.04 -4.96 -11.05
C ARG A 280 0.10 -4.87 -9.53
N TRP A 281 1.26 -4.45 -9.03
CA TRP A 281 1.57 -4.23 -7.63
C TRP A 281 1.51 -2.73 -7.33
N HIS A 282 0.78 -2.35 -6.27
CA HIS A 282 0.69 -0.98 -5.78
C HIS A 282 0.51 0.08 -6.91
N MET A 283 -0.44 -0.19 -7.80
CA MET A 283 -0.57 0.47 -9.11
C MET A 283 -0.74 1.99 -8.99
N THR A 284 -1.43 2.49 -7.96
CA THR A 284 -1.60 3.93 -7.77
C THR A 284 -0.28 4.63 -7.44
N LEU A 285 0.56 4.00 -6.61
CA LEU A 285 1.90 4.51 -6.29
C LEU A 285 2.80 4.47 -7.53
N SER A 286 2.83 3.34 -8.24
CA SER A 286 3.63 3.21 -9.46
C SER A 286 3.23 4.23 -10.52
N ASN A 287 1.93 4.49 -10.67
CA ASN A 287 1.44 5.54 -11.56
C ASN A 287 1.82 6.94 -11.06
N TRP A 288 1.77 7.19 -9.75
CA TRP A 288 2.20 8.46 -9.17
C TRP A 288 3.68 8.73 -9.49
N PHE A 289 4.58 7.80 -9.17
CA PHE A 289 6.00 7.96 -9.49
C PHE A 289 6.26 8.12 -10.99
N LYS A 290 5.53 7.37 -11.83
CA LYS A 290 5.61 7.50 -13.28
C LYS A 290 5.24 8.91 -13.74
N ASP A 291 4.12 9.45 -13.27
CA ASP A 291 3.53 10.70 -13.79
C ASP A 291 4.17 11.96 -13.19
N TYR A 292 4.59 11.91 -11.93
CA TYR A 292 5.12 13.07 -11.20
C TYR A 292 6.65 13.10 -11.12
N VAL A 293 7.33 11.95 -11.17
CA VAL A 293 8.80 11.87 -11.13
C VAL A 293 9.38 11.48 -12.48
N TYR A 294 9.08 10.28 -12.99
CA TYR A 294 9.71 9.74 -14.19
C TYR A 294 9.47 10.60 -15.44
N ILE A 295 8.22 11.00 -15.70
CA ILE A 295 7.87 11.85 -16.85
C ILE A 295 8.50 13.25 -16.68
N SER A 296 8.52 13.80 -15.46
CA SER A 296 9.15 15.09 -15.16
C SER A 296 10.66 15.09 -15.42
N LEU A 297 11.34 13.95 -15.20
CA LEU A 297 12.78 13.76 -15.52
C LEU A 297 13.08 13.58 -17.02
N GLY A 298 12.05 13.64 -17.88
CA GLY A 298 12.14 13.49 -19.33
C GLY A 298 11.73 12.11 -19.86
N GLY A 299 11.32 11.17 -18.98
CA GLY A 299 10.87 9.84 -19.36
C GLY A 299 11.88 9.11 -20.26
N ASN A 300 11.42 8.65 -21.43
CA ASN A 300 12.26 8.00 -22.46
C ASN A 300 12.82 8.97 -23.53
N ARG A 301 12.59 10.28 -23.43
CA ARG A 301 12.82 11.23 -24.55
C ARG A 301 14.30 11.49 -24.87
N LYS A 302 15.21 11.24 -23.93
CA LYS A 302 16.65 11.56 -24.05
C LYS A 302 17.54 10.30 -24.19
N GLY A 303 17.02 9.27 -24.87
CA GLY A 303 17.76 8.03 -25.15
C GLY A 303 17.86 7.06 -23.96
N ASN A 304 18.55 5.94 -24.18
CA ASN A 304 18.62 4.81 -23.24
C ASN A 304 19.37 5.15 -21.96
N ASN A 305 20.51 5.84 -22.02
CA ASN A 305 21.29 6.18 -20.83
C ASN A 305 20.50 7.06 -19.87
N ARG A 306 19.81 8.10 -20.37
CA ARG A 306 18.94 8.94 -19.54
C ARG A 306 17.73 8.16 -19.02
N THR A 307 17.21 7.22 -19.80
CA THR A 307 16.12 6.34 -19.36
C THR A 307 16.54 5.47 -18.17
N TYR A 308 17.72 4.86 -18.22
CA TYR A 308 18.25 4.04 -17.13
C TYR A 308 18.51 4.86 -15.88
N PHE A 309 19.13 6.04 -16.02
CA PHE A 309 19.32 6.97 -14.92
C PHE A 309 17.99 7.41 -14.29
N ASN A 310 17.00 7.78 -15.10
CA ASN A 310 15.66 8.14 -14.64
C ASN A 310 14.98 6.99 -13.89
N LEU A 311 15.15 5.73 -14.35
CA LEU A 311 14.63 4.55 -13.67
C LEU A 311 15.30 4.36 -12.31
N MET A 312 16.63 4.48 -12.21
CA MET A 312 17.34 4.37 -10.95
C MET A 312 16.90 5.44 -9.94
N ILE A 313 16.72 6.69 -10.37
CA ILE A 313 16.18 7.75 -9.50
C ILE A 313 14.78 7.39 -9.00
N VAL A 314 13.89 6.97 -9.90
CA VAL A 314 12.51 6.63 -9.52
C VAL A 314 12.49 5.53 -8.48
N PHE A 315 13.30 4.49 -8.67
CA PHE A 315 13.35 3.35 -7.75
C PHE A 315 14.08 3.66 -6.45
N PHE A 316 15.10 4.52 -6.48
CA PHE A 316 15.73 5.06 -5.27
C PHE A 316 14.72 5.84 -4.41
N VAL A 317 13.98 6.77 -5.02
CA VAL A 317 12.95 7.55 -4.30
C VAL A 317 11.77 6.67 -3.88
N THR A 318 11.45 5.63 -4.67
CA THR A 318 10.43 4.63 -4.28
C THR A 318 10.88 3.88 -3.02
N GLY A 319 12.14 3.46 -2.94
CA GLY A 319 12.72 2.86 -1.73
C GLY A 319 12.63 3.79 -0.53
N LEU A 320 13.15 5.02 -0.64
CA LEU A 320 13.06 6.02 0.43
C LEU A 320 11.62 6.28 0.88
N TRP A 321 10.68 6.36 -0.05
CA TRP A 321 9.28 6.58 0.26
C TRP A 321 8.69 5.48 1.13
N HIS A 322 9.14 4.23 0.98
CA HIS A 322 8.69 3.14 1.83
C HIS A 322 9.22 3.28 3.25
N GLY A 323 10.52 3.49 3.46
CA GLY A 323 11.06 3.73 4.80
C GLY A 323 12.43 4.40 4.80
N ALA A 324 12.76 4.97 5.95
CA ALA A 324 13.99 5.71 6.18
C ALA A 324 15.12 4.78 6.67
N SER A 325 15.46 3.77 5.88
CA SER A 325 16.55 2.84 6.17
C SER A 325 17.29 2.42 4.89
N TRP A 326 18.53 1.92 5.06
CA TRP A 326 19.33 1.43 3.95
C TRP A 326 18.73 0.19 3.28
N THR A 327 17.98 -0.63 4.01
CA THR A 327 17.35 -1.84 3.47
C THR A 327 16.29 -1.48 2.40
N PHE A 328 15.50 -0.42 2.62
CA PHE A 328 14.54 0.07 1.63
C PHE A 328 15.22 0.71 0.40
N ILE A 329 16.34 1.42 0.59
CA ILE A 329 17.12 1.97 -0.52
C ILE A 329 17.63 0.84 -1.42
N VAL A 330 18.25 -0.19 -0.82
CA VAL A 330 18.74 -1.37 -1.55
C VAL A 330 17.60 -2.10 -2.24
N TRP A 331 16.46 -2.31 -1.56
CA TRP A 331 15.27 -2.89 -2.17
C TRP A 331 14.77 -2.12 -3.40
N GLY A 332 14.72 -0.79 -3.32
CA GLY A 332 14.31 0.07 -4.42
C GLY A 332 15.28 -0.08 -5.61
N LEU A 333 16.57 0.15 -5.36
CA LEU A 333 17.62 0.03 -6.38
C LEU A 333 17.68 -1.35 -7.02
N PHE A 334 17.45 -2.42 -6.25
CA PHE A 334 17.36 -3.79 -6.74
C PHE A 334 16.27 -3.94 -7.82
N HIS A 335 15.05 -3.43 -7.56
CA HIS A 335 13.99 -3.44 -8.58
C HIS A 335 14.33 -2.56 -9.80
N GLY A 336 14.96 -1.40 -9.59
CA GLY A 336 15.42 -0.53 -10.68
C GLY A 336 16.43 -1.22 -11.60
N LEU A 337 17.39 -1.93 -11.00
CA LEU A 337 18.40 -2.72 -11.70
C LEU A 337 17.77 -3.81 -12.57
N PHE A 338 16.87 -4.62 -12.03
CA PHE A 338 16.24 -5.70 -12.80
C PHE A 338 15.35 -5.19 -13.94
N ILE A 339 14.69 -4.04 -13.79
CA ILE A 339 13.97 -3.40 -14.90
C ILE A 339 14.92 -2.94 -16.01
N ILE A 340 16.11 -2.45 -15.66
CA ILE A 340 17.14 -2.07 -16.63
C ILE A 340 17.69 -3.32 -17.34
N ILE A 341 18.00 -4.39 -16.59
CA ILE A 341 18.47 -5.68 -17.15
C ILE A 341 17.44 -6.24 -18.14
N GLU A 342 16.15 -6.25 -17.77
CA GLU A 342 15.05 -6.63 -18.66
C GLU A 342 15.04 -5.81 -19.95
N ARG A 343 15.23 -4.49 -19.83
CA ARG A 343 15.20 -3.56 -20.96
C ARG A 343 16.41 -3.68 -21.89
N ILE A 344 17.59 -4.00 -21.36
CA ILE A 344 18.82 -4.18 -22.16
C ILE A 344 18.70 -5.37 -23.11
N GLY A 345 18.08 -6.47 -22.67
CA GLY A 345 17.92 -7.63 -23.55
C GLY A 345 17.23 -8.85 -22.93
N LEU A 346 17.25 -8.99 -21.61
CA LEU A 346 16.71 -10.18 -20.93
C LEU A 346 15.22 -10.38 -21.24
N LYS A 347 14.45 -9.31 -21.45
CA LYS A 347 13.03 -9.41 -21.84
C LYS A 347 12.82 -10.21 -23.12
N LYS A 348 13.73 -10.14 -24.10
CA LYS A 348 13.63 -10.93 -25.35
C LYS A 348 13.77 -12.43 -25.10
N VAL A 349 14.57 -12.81 -24.10
CA VAL A 349 14.78 -14.21 -23.70
C VAL A 349 13.60 -14.71 -22.89
N LEU A 350 13.17 -13.94 -21.88
CA LEU A 350 12.06 -14.31 -20.99
C LEU A 350 10.78 -14.59 -21.80
N VAL A 351 10.42 -13.71 -22.74
CA VAL A 351 9.18 -13.86 -23.53
C VAL A 351 9.09 -15.19 -24.30
N LYS A 352 10.22 -15.86 -24.59
CA LYS A 352 10.23 -17.17 -25.26
C LYS A 352 9.68 -18.30 -24.39
N ASN A 353 9.87 -18.26 -23.07
CA ASN A 353 9.41 -19.30 -22.16
C ASN A 353 8.67 -18.69 -20.95
N ARG A 354 7.36 -18.93 -20.91
CA ARG A 354 6.47 -18.39 -19.88
C ARG A 354 6.76 -18.96 -18.48
N ILE A 355 7.19 -20.22 -18.39
CA ILE A 355 7.49 -20.88 -17.11
C ILE A 355 8.77 -20.30 -16.53
N VAL A 356 9.83 -20.22 -17.34
CA VAL A 356 11.10 -19.61 -16.94
C VAL A 356 10.91 -18.16 -16.53
N SER A 357 10.13 -17.39 -17.30
CA SER A 357 9.77 -16.01 -16.95
C SER A 357 9.13 -15.88 -15.58
N HIS A 358 8.19 -16.76 -15.29
CA HIS A 358 7.43 -16.73 -14.04
C HIS A 358 8.32 -17.12 -12.86
N PHE A 359 9.14 -18.17 -13.00
CA PHE A 359 10.09 -18.58 -11.96
C PHE A 359 11.15 -17.49 -11.71
N TYR A 360 11.69 -16.90 -12.77
CA TYR A 360 12.59 -15.74 -12.69
C TYR A 360 11.93 -14.61 -11.88
N LEU A 361 10.69 -14.22 -12.21
CA LEU A 361 10.03 -13.17 -11.46
C LEU A 361 9.86 -13.54 -9.98
N LEU A 362 9.32 -14.72 -9.70
CA LEU A 362 9.06 -15.14 -8.32
C LEU A 362 10.35 -15.11 -7.51
N LEU A 363 11.47 -15.57 -8.07
CA LEU A 363 12.77 -15.50 -7.43
C LEU A 363 13.18 -14.05 -7.12
N ILE A 364 13.14 -13.15 -8.12
CA ILE A 364 13.54 -11.74 -7.94
C ILE A 364 12.66 -11.04 -6.90
N VAL A 365 11.34 -11.22 -6.97
CA VAL A 365 10.41 -10.59 -6.04
C VAL A 365 10.55 -11.15 -4.63
N THR A 366 10.71 -12.47 -4.49
CA THR A 366 10.87 -13.10 -3.16
C THR A 366 12.18 -12.66 -2.51
N VAL A 367 13.28 -12.64 -3.26
CA VAL A 367 14.58 -12.15 -2.77
C VAL A 367 14.50 -10.68 -2.39
N SER A 368 13.80 -9.84 -3.17
CA SER A 368 13.68 -8.43 -2.82
C SER A 368 12.94 -8.24 -1.49
N TRP A 369 11.94 -9.07 -1.20
CA TRP A 369 11.21 -8.97 0.07
C TRP A 369 12.04 -9.22 1.32
N VAL A 370 13.18 -9.91 1.22
CA VAL A 370 14.12 -10.03 2.34
C VAL A 370 14.63 -8.66 2.77
N PHE A 371 15.09 -7.83 1.82
CA PHE A 371 15.51 -6.46 2.11
C PHE A 371 14.36 -5.62 2.67
N PHE A 372 13.15 -5.81 2.14
CA PHE A 372 12.01 -5.01 2.60
C PHE A 372 11.55 -5.36 4.03
N ARG A 373 11.74 -6.61 4.48
CA ARG A 373 11.33 -7.08 5.81
C ARG A 373 12.41 -6.94 6.89
N SER A 374 13.67 -6.99 6.49
CA SER A 374 14.82 -7.02 7.41
C SER A 374 15.03 -5.67 8.11
N ASP A 375 15.40 -5.73 9.38
CA ASP A 375 15.62 -4.53 10.20
C ASP A 375 16.86 -3.74 9.79
N ASN A 376 17.90 -4.43 9.32
CA ASN A 376 19.14 -3.84 8.84
C ASN A 376 19.77 -4.66 7.71
N LEU A 377 20.78 -4.08 7.05
CA LEU A 377 21.45 -4.73 5.92
C LEU A 377 22.23 -5.98 6.32
N SER A 378 22.87 -5.99 7.49
CA SER A 378 23.63 -7.14 7.97
C SER A 378 22.72 -8.37 8.09
N TYR A 379 21.59 -8.20 8.77
CA TYR A 379 20.57 -9.23 8.90
C TYR A 379 20.02 -9.67 7.53
N ALA A 380 19.74 -8.73 6.62
CA ALA A 380 19.26 -9.07 5.28
C ALA A 380 20.24 -9.97 4.52
N PHE A 381 21.54 -9.69 4.57
CA PHE A 381 22.56 -10.52 3.92
C PHE A 381 22.75 -11.88 4.62
N ASN A 382 22.67 -11.93 5.94
CA ASN A 382 22.69 -13.18 6.71
C ASN A 382 21.48 -14.07 6.38
N TYR A 383 20.29 -13.47 6.26
CA TYR A 383 19.07 -14.15 5.84
C TYR A 383 19.21 -14.71 4.43
N LEU A 384 19.69 -13.91 3.47
CA LEU A 384 19.95 -14.36 2.10
C LEU A 384 20.97 -15.51 2.06
N THR A 385 22.03 -15.45 2.87
CA THR A 385 23.01 -16.53 2.98
C THR A 385 22.36 -17.81 3.48
N SER A 386 21.49 -17.70 4.50
CA SER A 386 20.75 -18.83 5.05
C SER A 386 19.82 -19.48 4.04
N MET A 387 19.18 -18.72 3.15
CA MET A 387 18.33 -19.25 2.07
C MET A 387 19.06 -20.21 1.12
N PHE A 388 20.39 -20.13 1.02
CA PHE A 388 21.20 -20.98 0.16
C PHE A 388 22.20 -21.85 0.95
N SER A 389 22.11 -21.87 2.29
CA SER A 389 22.92 -22.72 3.16
C SER A 389 22.19 -24.03 3.46
N PHE A 390 22.62 -25.11 2.81
CA PHE A 390 22.01 -26.44 2.97
C PHE A 390 22.67 -27.30 4.06
N ASN A 391 23.66 -26.75 4.78
CA ASN A 391 24.41 -27.47 5.81
C ASN A 391 23.78 -27.33 7.20
N SER A 392 22.85 -26.37 7.39
CA SER A 392 22.19 -26.13 8.67
C SER A 392 21.10 -27.17 8.93
N SER A 393 21.09 -27.74 10.14
CA SER A 393 20.05 -28.68 10.58
C SER A 393 18.66 -28.03 10.59
N ILE A 394 17.64 -28.79 10.21
CA ILE A 394 16.26 -28.30 10.19
C ILE A 394 15.65 -28.50 11.58
N ASN A 395 15.19 -27.41 12.21
CA ASN A 395 14.40 -27.48 13.43
C ASN A 395 12.92 -27.81 13.08
N LEU A 396 12.60 -29.10 13.03
CA LEU A 396 11.26 -29.58 12.68
C LEU A 396 10.20 -29.21 13.72
N ASP A 397 10.55 -29.17 15.00
CA ASP A 397 9.62 -28.82 16.08
C ASP A 397 9.18 -27.36 15.97
N PHE A 398 10.13 -26.46 15.68
CA PHE A 398 9.83 -25.05 15.39
C PHE A 398 8.88 -24.91 14.20
N ILE A 399 9.19 -25.59 13.08
CA ILE A 399 8.33 -25.54 11.89
C ILE A 399 6.94 -26.10 12.21
N ALA A 400 6.83 -27.24 12.90
CA ALA A 400 5.56 -27.85 13.24
C ALA A 400 4.70 -26.97 14.16
N TYR A 401 5.33 -26.22 15.07
CA TYR A 401 4.63 -25.29 15.97
C TYR A 401 4.06 -24.08 15.22
N TYR A 402 4.86 -23.43 14.36
CA TYR A 402 4.45 -22.20 13.67
C TYR A 402 3.68 -22.46 12.36
N LEU A 403 3.97 -23.54 11.65
CA LEU A 403 3.21 -24.02 10.49
C LEU A 403 2.08 -24.95 10.93
N ASN A 404 1.22 -24.45 11.82
CA ASN A 404 0.04 -25.19 12.26
C ASN A 404 -0.98 -25.34 11.11
N LYS A 405 -2.05 -26.11 11.36
CA LYS A 405 -3.08 -26.41 10.33
C LYS A 405 -3.74 -25.14 9.76
N GLU A 406 -3.97 -24.13 10.60
CA GLU A 406 -4.58 -22.87 10.17
C GLU A 406 -3.66 -22.09 9.23
N VAL A 407 -2.38 -21.97 9.58
CA VAL A 407 -1.36 -21.32 8.74
C VAL A 407 -1.16 -22.07 7.44
N ALA A 408 -1.11 -23.41 7.47
CA ALA A 408 -0.97 -24.21 6.27
C ALA A 408 -2.17 -24.02 5.30
N ILE A 409 -3.40 -24.02 5.83
CA ILE A 409 -4.60 -23.71 5.05
C ILE A 409 -4.53 -22.28 4.51
N ALA A 410 -4.14 -21.31 5.33
CA ALA A 410 -4.00 -19.91 4.91
C ALA A 410 -2.99 -19.75 3.76
N LEU A 411 -1.84 -20.42 3.80
CA LEU A 411 -0.84 -20.41 2.73
C LEU A 411 -1.37 -21.04 1.43
N ILE A 412 -2.14 -22.14 1.52
CA ILE A 412 -2.78 -22.75 0.35
C ILE A 412 -3.81 -21.79 -0.25
N LEU A 413 -4.67 -21.18 0.58
CA LEU A 413 -5.63 -20.16 0.13
C LEU A 413 -4.90 -18.95 -0.47
N ALA A 414 -3.79 -18.53 0.12
CA ALA A 414 -2.96 -17.44 -0.36
C ALA A 414 -2.43 -17.73 -1.77
N LEU A 415 -1.90 -18.93 -2.00
CA LEU A 415 -1.41 -19.36 -3.30
C LEU A 415 -2.56 -19.39 -4.33
N VAL A 416 -3.66 -20.05 -3.99
CA VAL A 416 -4.84 -20.21 -4.85
C VAL A 416 -5.42 -18.84 -5.25
N PHE A 417 -5.67 -17.95 -4.28
CA PHE A 417 -6.27 -16.63 -4.54
C PHE A 417 -5.30 -15.59 -5.09
N SER A 418 -3.99 -15.89 -5.14
CA SER A 418 -2.99 -15.03 -5.80
C SER A 418 -3.11 -15.13 -7.33
N MET A 419 -3.89 -16.09 -7.82
CA MET A 419 -4.22 -16.31 -9.22
C MET A 419 -5.67 -15.86 -9.50
N PRO A 420 -5.99 -15.44 -10.74
CA PRO A 420 -7.33 -14.98 -11.11
C PRO A 420 -8.33 -16.13 -11.31
N ILE A 421 -8.39 -17.09 -10.38
CA ILE A 421 -9.20 -18.31 -10.47
C ILE A 421 -10.68 -17.97 -10.65
N TYR A 422 -11.20 -16.98 -9.91
CA TYR A 422 -12.60 -16.56 -10.06
C TYR A 422 -12.91 -16.07 -11.48
N LYS A 423 -11.95 -15.41 -12.15
CA LYS A 423 -12.13 -14.93 -13.53
C LYS A 423 -12.20 -16.10 -14.50
N PHE A 424 -11.34 -17.11 -14.31
CA PHE A 424 -11.35 -18.33 -15.12
C PHE A 424 -12.63 -19.15 -14.93
N ILE A 425 -13.08 -19.33 -13.68
CA ILE A 425 -14.33 -20.04 -13.38
C ILE A 425 -15.51 -19.29 -14.00
N LYS A 426 -15.61 -17.97 -13.79
CA LYS A 426 -16.70 -17.15 -14.35
C LYS A 426 -16.73 -17.18 -15.87
N ALA A 427 -15.58 -17.10 -16.53
CA ALA A 427 -15.49 -17.17 -18.00
C ALA A 427 -15.99 -18.52 -18.53
N ARG A 428 -15.62 -19.64 -17.88
CA ARG A 428 -16.11 -20.97 -18.27
C ARG A 428 -17.60 -21.15 -18.04
N LEU A 429 -18.13 -20.67 -16.91
CA LEU A 429 -19.57 -20.75 -16.60
C LEU A 429 -20.41 -19.93 -17.58
N LEU A 430 -19.95 -18.74 -17.99
CA LEU A 430 -20.64 -17.91 -18.99
C LEU A 430 -20.70 -18.53 -20.39
N HIS A 431 -19.73 -19.37 -20.76
CA HIS A 431 -19.71 -20.08 -22.04
C HIS A 431 -20.51 -21.39 -22.03
N SER A 432 -20.93 -21.88 -20.86
CA SER A 432 -21.76 -23.08 -20.74
C SER A 432 -23.26 -22.73 -20.79
N GLN A 433 -24.11 -23.65 -21.26
CA GLN A 433 -25.59 -23.53 -21.24
C GLN A 433 -26.20 -23.46 -19.81
N LEU A 434 -25.37 -23.36 -18.77
CA LEU A 434 -25.74 -23.33 -17.35
C LEU A 434 -26.30 -21.97 -16.88
N HIS A 435 -27.07 -21.28 -17.73
CA HIS A 435 -27.62 -19.96 -17.43
C HIS A 435 -28.57 -19.96 -16.21
N GLN A 436 -29.25 -21.09 -15.94
CA GLN A 436 -30.06 -21.28 -14.73
C GLN A 436 -29.22 -21.39 -13.44
N LEU A 437 -28.02 -21.98 -13.52
CA LEU A 437 -27.09 -22.12 -12.39
C LEU A 437 -26.54 -20.76 -11.93
N ASN A 438 -26.48 -19.77 -12.82
CA ASN A 438 -26.12 -18.39 -12.45
C ASN A 438 -27.14 -17.74 -11.52
N LYS A 439 -28.44 -18.05 -11.62
CA LYS A 439 -29.47 -17.47 -10.73
C LYS A 439 -29.38 -18.02 -9.31
N SER A 440 -29.17 -19.33 -9.15
CA SER A 440 -28.98 -19.93 -7.82
C SER A 440 -27.65 -19.50 -7.18
N LEU A 441 -26.57 -19.39 -7.96
CA LEU A 441 -25.29 -18.83 -7.48
C LEU A 441 -25.40 -17.37 -7.02
N LEU A 442 -26.25 -16.57 -7.67
CA LEU A 442 -26.54 -15.20 -7.23
C LEU A 442 -27.26 -15.16 -5.87
N LEU A 443 -28.13 -16.14 -5.59
CA LEU A 443 -28.85 -16.27 -4.32
C LEU A 443 -27.96 -16.81 -3.19
N LEU A 444 -26.97 -17.66 -3.51
CA LEU A 444 -26.01 -18.19 -2.53
C LEU A 444 -24.91 -17.19 -2.15
N ARG A 445 -24.66 -16.18 -2.98
CA ARG A 445 -23.59 -15.20 -2.77
C ARG A 445 -23.75 -14.40 -1.47
N PRO A 446 -24.94 -13.84 -1.12
CA PRO A 446 -25.14 -13.19 0.18
C PRO A 446 -24.87 -14.14 1.35
N VAL A 447 -25.35 -15.40 1.28
CA VAL A 447 -25.12 -16.41 2.32
C VAL A 447 -23.63 -16.66 2.52
N GLY A 448 -22.88 -16.85 1.43
CA GLY A 448 -21.43 -17.03 1.48
C GLY A 448 -20.69 -15.81 2.06
N LEU A 449 -21.11 -14.60 1.71
CA LEU A 449 -20.54 -13.37 2.28
C LEU A 449 -20.88 -13.21 3.77
N THR A 450 -22.08 -13.58 4.21
CA THR A 450 -22.46 -13.57 5.62
C THR A 450 -21.64 -14.57 6.42
N VAL A 451 -21.49 -15.81 5.95
CA VAL A 451 -20.63 -16.81 6.59
C VAL A 451 -19.18 -16.33 6.66
N LEU A 452 -18.66 -15.77 5.57
CA LEU A 452 -17.30 -15.22 5.53
C LEU A 452 -17.12 -14.06 6.51
N PHE A 453 -18.11 -13.18 6.63
CA PHE A 453 -18.09 -12.09 7.59
C PHE A 453 -18.12 -12.60 9.04
N ILE A 454 -18.96 -13.60 9.35
CA ILE A 454 -19.01 -14.25 10.67
C ILE A 454 -17.63 -14.84 11.03
N ILE A 455 -16.98 -15.54 10.10
CA ILE A 455 -15.61 -16.06 10.32
C ILE A 455 -14.65 -14.92 10.63
N CYS A 456 -14.71 -13.80 9.90
CA CYS A 456 -13.88 -12.63 10.21
C CYS A 456 -14.19 -12.08 11.61
N CYS A 457 -15.46 -12.01 12.01
CA CYS A 457 -15.85 -11.59 13.35
C CYS A 457 -15.31 -12.53 14.43
N MET A 458 -15.25 -13.84 14.19
CA MET A 458 -14.65 -14.80 15.12
C MET A 458 -13.15 -14.52 15.32
N TYR A 459 -12.40 -14.27 14.24
CA TYR A 459 -10.97 -13.88 14.34
C TYR A 459 -10.78 -12.57 15.11
N ILE A 460 -11.69 -11.61 14.95
CA ILE A 460 -11.64 -10.33 15.66
C ILE A 460 -11.98 -10.53 17.15
N ALA A 461 -12.98 -11.35 17.46
CA ALA A 461 -13.43 -11.60 18.82
C ALA A 461 -12.43 -12.44 19.62
N SER A 462 -11.65 -13.32 18.97
CA SER A 462 -10.60 -14.11 19.60
C SER A 462 -9.34 -13.29 19.93
N ASP A 463 -9.37 -11.96 19.76
CA ASP A 463 -8.25 -11.03 19.91
C ASP A 463 -6.96 -11.53 19.25
N SER A 464 -7.11 -12.14 18.06
CA SER A 464 -6.02 -12.79 17.35
C SER A 464 -4.96 -11.78 16.91
N TYR A 465 -3.72 -12.27 16.79
CA TYR A 465 -2.58 -11.55 16.24
C TYR A 465 -2.96 -10.74 14.98
N ASN A 466 -3.09 -9.41 15.11
CA ASN A 466 -3.58 -8.52 14.05
C ASN A 466 -2.58 -7.39 13.74
N PRO A 467 -1.31 -7.72 13.40
CA PRO A 467 -0.34 -6.71 13.03
C PRO A 467 -0.79 -6.02 11.74
N PHE A 468 -0.64 -4.71 11.62
CA PHE A 468 -0.82 -4.02 10.35
C PHE A 468 0.54 -3.64 9.79
N ILE A 469 0.89 -4.19 8.62
CA ILE A 469 2.26 -4.10 8.09
C ILE A 469 2.71 -2.65 7.88
N TYR A 470 1.79 -1.74 7.58
CA TYR A 470 2.11 -0.33 7.33
C TYR A 470 2.51 0.45 8.58
N PHE A 471 2.23 -0.06 9.78
CA PHE A 471 2.72 0.56 11.02
C PHE A 471 4.18 0.24 11.32
N ARG A 472 4.81 -0.64 10.53
CA ARG A 472 6.25 -0.95 10.66
C ARG A 472 7.15 -0.03 9.82
N PHE A 473 6.59 0.87 9.00
CA PHE A 473 7.31 1.63 7.98
C PHE A 473 7.33 3.14 8.21
#